data_AF-A0A9E2JNT2-F1
#
_entry.id   AF-A0A9E2JNT2-F1
#
_cell.length_a   1.000
_cell.length_b   1.000
_cell.length_c   1.000
_cell.angle_alpha   90.00
_cell.angle_beta   90.00
_cell.angle_gamma   90.00
#
_symmetry.space_group_name_H-M   'P 1'
#
loop_
_entity.id
_entity.type
_entity.pdbx_description
1 polymer ?
#
loop_
_entity_poly.entity_id
_entity_poly.type
_entity_poly.pdbx_seq_one_letter_code
_entity_poly.pdbx_strand_id
1 'polypeptide(L)'
;MANKPFADTDLAKFVERRVLELKPRKSQLQIANETGFVNQNMVTMIKQGVNKLALDRVPSMAKALDCDPAYLLRLALAQQVGDTSAQAIIEIFGTPITANELGWIEAIREFSDDADPRLTTRSRTALRAVFGA
;
A
#
# COMPACT_ATOMS: atom_id res chain seq x y z
N MET A 1 -31.94 4.27 -0.02
CA MET A 1 -30.97 3.19 0.30
C MET A 1 -29.58 3.75 0.06
N ALA A 2 -28.64 3.59 1.00
CA ALA A 2 -27.27 4.09 0.79
C ALA A 2 -26.64 3.35 -0.38
N ASN A 3 -26.20 4.08 -1.41
CA ASN A 3 -25.51 3.49 -2.55
C ASN A 3 -24.17 2.91 -2.05
N LYS A 4 -23.94 1.61 -2.28
CA LYS A 4 -22.73 0.89 -1.85
C LYS A 4 -21.97 0.39 -3.08
N PRO A 5 -21.33 1.30 -3.84
CA PRO A 5 -20.76 0.98 -5.14
C PRO A 5 -19.58 -0.01 -5.07
N PHE A 6 -18.98 -0.22 -3.90
CA PHE A 6 -17.80 -1.07 -3.72
C PHE A 6 -18.06 -2.29 -2.84
N ALA A 7 -19.32 -2.61 -2.51
CA ALA A 7 -19.64 -3.72 -1.59
C ALA A 7 -19.11 -5.07 -2.09
N ASP A 8 -19.12 -5.28 -3.41
CA ASP A 8 -18.69 -6.53 -4.02
C ASP A 8 -17.19 -6.63 -4.28
N THR A 9 -16.43 -5.57 -4.01
CA THR A 9 -14.98 -5.55 -4.24
C THR A 9 -14.25 -6.46 -3.24
N ASP A 10 -13.18 -7.10 -3.71
CA ASP A 10 -12.38 -7.99 -2.88
C ASP A 10 -11.78 -7.28 -1.67
N LEU A 11 -11.48 -5.98 -1.79
CA LEU A 11 -11.04 -5.16 -0.66
C LEU A 11 -12.10 -5.08 0.45
N ALA A 12 -13.36 -4.77 0.10
CA ALA A 12 -14.42 -4.64 1.10
C ALA A 12 -14.64 -5.97 1.85
N LYS A 13 -14.70 -7.07 1.10
CA LYS A 13 -14.84 -8.44 1.64
C LYS A 13 -13.63 -8.85 2.49
N PHE A 14 -12.42 -8.49 2.07
CA PHE A 14 -11.20 -8.77 2.82
C PHE A 14 -11.17 -8.01 4.14
N VAL A 15 -11.45 -6.70 4.12
CA VAL A 15 -11.49 -5.87 5.33
C VAL A 15 -12.58 -6.35 6.29
N GLU A 16 -13.77 -6.69 5.80
CA GLU A 16 -14.85 -7.23 6.63
C GLU A 16 -14.43 -8.52 7.34
N ARG A 17 -13.90 -9.49 6.58
CA ARG A 17 -13.42 -10.76 7.13
C ARG A 17 -12.32 -10.54 8.16
N ARG A 18 -11.36 -9.67 7.87
CA ARG A 18 -10.21 -9.46 8.75
C ARG A 18 -10.58 -8.75 10.05
N VAL A 19 -11.53 -7.81 10.00
CA VAL A 19 -12.11 -7.20 11.21
C VAL A 19 -12.84 -8.23 12.07
N LEU A 20 -13.54 -9.19 11.47
CA LEU A 20 -14.21 -10.27 12.22
C LEU A 20 -13.20 -11.23 12.89
N GLU A 21 -12.15 -11.60 12.17
CA GLU A 21 -11.08 -12.46 12.69
C GLU A 21 -10.29 -11.81 13.83
N LEU A 22 -10.15 -10.48 13.80
CA LEU A 22 -9.48 -9.72 14.86
C LEU A 22 -10.38 -9.44 16.08
N LYS A 23 -11.70 -9.61 15.98
CA LYS A 23 -12.66 -9.31 17.05
C LYS A 23 -12.30 -9.90 18.43
N PRO A 24 -11.71 -11.09 18.57
CA PRO A 24 -11.26 -11.62 19.87
C PRO A 24 -10.09 -10.87 20.49
N ARG A 25 -9.31 -10.10 19.70
CA ARG A 25 -8.07 -9.43 20.11
C ARG A 25 -8.14 -7.90 20.05
N LYS A 26 -8.85 -7.35 19.07
CA LYS A 26 -9.01 -5.91 18.83
C LYS A 26 -10.47 -5.58 18.57
N SER A 27 -10.96 -4.50 19.17
CA SER A 27 -12.28 -3.96 18.87
C SER A 27 -12.26 -3.15 17.57
N GLN A 28 -13.42 -2.99 16.94
CA GLN A 28 -13.54 -2.16 15.75
C GLN A 28 -13.12 -0.70 15.99
N LEU A 29 -13.38 -0.18 17.19
CA LEU A 29 -12.95 1.17 17.60
C LEU A 29 -11.43 1.27 17.70
N GLN A 30 -10.76 0.23 18.25
CA GLN A 30 -9.30 0.18 18.30
C GLN A 30 -8.70 0.17 16.89
N ILE A 31 -9.25 -0.64 15.98
CA ILE A 31 -8.82 -0.66 14.57
C ILE A 31 -9.00 0.73 13.95
N ALA A 32 -10.16 1.37 14.14
CA ALA A 32 -10.41 2.72 13.63
C ALA A 32 -9.41 3.76 14.18
N ASN A 33 -9.04 3.67 15.46
CA ASN A 33 -8.05 4.57 16.04
C ASN A 33 -6.63 4.30 15.50
N GLU A 34 -6.25 3.04 15.32
CA GLU A 34 -4.94 2.64 14.78
C GLU A 34 -4.77 3.05 13.31
N THR A 35 -5.85 3.07 12.53
CA THR A 35 -5.83 3.51 11.12
C THR A 35 -5.62 5.01 10.95
N GLY A 36 -5.89 5.82 11.98
CA GLY A 36 -5.69 7.26 11.96
C GLY A 36 -6.65 8.03 11.03
N PHE A 37 -7.84 7.47 10.75
CA PHE A 37 -8.89 8.22 10.05
C PHE A 37 -9.50 9.27 10.98
N VAL A 38 -9.71 10.50 10.45
CA VAL A 38 -10.42 11.57 11.18
C VAL A 38 -11.84 11.14 11.54
N ASN A 39 -12.49 10.39 10.64
CA ASN A 39 -13.80 9.81 10.87
C ASN A 39 -13.68 8.35 11.34
N GLN A 40 -14.07 8.07 12.58
CA GLN A 40 -14.06 6.73 13.17
C GLN A 40 -14.95 5.72 12.40
N ASN A 41 -15.95 6.20 11.67
CA ASN A 41 -16.82 5.35 10.86
C ASN A 41 -16.19 4.96 9.51
N MET A 42 -15.01 5.48 9.16
CA MET A 42 -14.39 5.22 7.85
C MET A 42 -14.12 3.73 7.62
N VAL A 43 -13.63 3.02 8.64
CA VAL A 43 -13.41 1.56 8.57
C VAL A 43 -14.73 0.83 8.31
N THR A 44 -15.83 1.29 8.92
CA THR A 44 -17.19 0.75 8.67
C THR A 44 -17.65 1.03 7.25
N MET A 45 -17.38 2.22 6.72
CA MET A 45 -17.77 2.60 5.36
C MET A 45 -16.97 1.83 4.31
N ILE A 46 -15.68 1.56 4.56
CA ILE A 46 -14.82 0.76 3.68
C ILE A 46 -15.26 -0.71 3.65
N LYS A 47 -15.49 -1.33 4.82
CA LYS A 47 -15.95 -2.73 4.87
C LYS A 47 -17.33 -2.92 4.22
N GLN A 48 -18.20 -1.92 4.32
CA GLN A 48 -19.53 -1.94 3.69
C GLN A 48 -19.50 -1.56 2.21
N GLY A 49 -18.33 -1.18 1.68
CA GLY A 49 -18.17 -0.75 0.29
C GLY A 49 -18.89 0.55 -0.06
N VAL A 50 -19.10 1.42 0.93
CA VAL A 50 -19.60 2.79 0.73
C VAL A 50 -18.47 3.66 0.17
N ASN A 51 -17.27 3.55 0.76
CA ASN A 51 -16.08 4.30 0.36
C ASN A 51 -14.95 3.38 -0.06
N LYS A 52 -14.09 3.87 -0.95
CA LYS A 52 -12.83 3.20 -1.28
C LYS A 52 -11.80 3.39 -0.17
N LEU A 53 -10.83 2.48 -0.09
CA LEU A 53 -9.62 2.73 0.70
C LEU A 53 -8.71 3.71 -0.05
N ALA A 54 -8.30 4.78 0.63
CA ALA A 54 -7.33 5.72 0.09
C ALA A 54 -5.93 5.09 0.12
N LEU A 55 -5.16 5.23 -0.97
CA LEU A 55 -3.87 4.54 -1.15
C LEU A 55 -2.82 4.99 -0.12
N ASP A 56 -2.83 6.27 0.26
CA ASP A 56 -1.99 6.85 1.31
C ASP A 56 -2.23 6.22 2.70
N ARG A 57 -3.41 5.61 2.90
CA ARG A 57 -3.80 4.97 4.17
C ARG A 57 -3.62 3.47 4.20
N VAL A 58 -3.15 2.87 3.11
CA VAL A 58 -2.88 1.43 3.05
C VAL A 58 -1.88 0.97 4.12
N PRO A 59 -0.73 1.65 4.36
CA PRO A 59 0.21 1.21 5.38
C PRO A 59 -0.39 1.19 6.79
N SER A 60 -1.09 2.28 7.17
CA SER A 60 -1.75 2.38 8.48
C SER A 60 -2.89 1.37 8.64
N MET A 61 -3.65 1.14 7.56
CA MET A 61 -4.72 0.14 7.55
C MET A 61 -4.18 -1.29 7.67
N ALA A 62 -3.10 -1.60 6.97
CA ALA A 62 -2.47 -2.91 7.03
C ALA A 62 -1.93 -3.21 8.43
N LYS A 63 -1.30 -2.21 9.06
CA LYS A 63 -0.85 -2.31 10.46
C LYS A 63 -2.02 -2.53 11.43
N ALA A 64 -3.12 -1.81 11.27
CA ALA A 64 -4.29 -1.97 12.13
C ALA A 64 -4.97 -3.34 11.97
N LEU A 65 -5.00 -3.86 10.74
CA LEU A 65 -5.58 -5.15 10.38
C LEU A 65 -4.62 -6.35 10.54
N ASP A 66 -3.42 -6.14 11.08
CA ASP A 66 -2.35 -7.14 11.19
C ASP A 66 -2.22 -7.97 9.88
N CYS A 67 -2.09 -7.28 8.74
CA CYS A 67 -1.95 -7.89 7.42
C CYS A 67 -0.82 -7.28 6.59
N ASP A 68 -0.46 -7.96 5.50
CA ASP A 68 0.59 -7.51 4.60
C ASP A 68 0.13 -6.25 3.82
N PRO A 69 0.87 -5.12 3.91
CA PRO A 69 0.54 -3.89 3.20
C PRO A 69 0.58 -4.05 1.67
N ALA A 70 1.43 -4.91 1.11
CA ALA A 70 1.49 -5.14 -0.34
C ALA A 70 0.22 -5.84 -0.85
N TYR A 71 -0.29 -6.81 -0.08
CA TYR A 71 -1.54 -7.49 -0.40
C TYR A 71 -2.74 -6.53 -0.29
N LEU A 72 -2.78 -5.71 0.76
CA LEU A 72 -3.84 -4.72 0.92
C LEU A 72 -3.79 -3.65 -0.18
N LEU A 73 -2.59 -3.21 -0.57
CA LEU A 73 -2.38 -2.26 -1.66
C LEU A 73 -2.90 -2.80 -2.99
N ARG A 74 -2.63 -4.08 -3.29
CA ARG A 74 -3.16 -4.75 -4.48
C ARG A 74 -4.68 -4.67 -4.56
N LEU A 75 -5.36 -4.98 -3.46
CA LEU A 75 -6.83 -4.92 -3.40
C LEU A 75 -7.35 -3.48 -3.52
N ALA A 76 -6.64 -2.52 -2.95
CA ALA A 76 -6.98 -1.10 -3.04
C ALA A 76 -6.82 -0.58 -4.47
N LEU A 77 -5.74 -0.96 -5.16
CA LEU A 77 -5.51 -0.58 -6.55
C LEU A 77 -6.59 -1.14 -7.49
N ALA A 78 -6.97 -2.41 -7.30
CA ALA A 78 -8.06 -3.03 -8.06
C ALA A 78 -9.38 -2.24 -7.90
N GLN A 79 -9.70 -1.83 -6.67
CA GLN A 79 -10.88 -1.01 -6.37
C GLN A 79 -10.77 0.44 -6.93
N GLN A 80 -9.57 1.00 -7.02
CA GLN A 80 -9.35 2.37 -7.50
C GLN A 80 -9.41 2.48 -9.02
N VAL A 81 -8.66 1.63 -9.72
CA VAL A 81 -8.33 1.80 -11.15
C VAL A 81 -8.85 0.63 -12.02
N GLY A 82 -9.44 -0.40 -11.42
CA GLY A 82 -9.89 -1.63 -12.08
C GLY A 82 -8.79 -2.69 -12.19
N ASP A 83 -9.16 -3.95 -12.38
CA ASP A 83 -8.25 -5.11 -12.34
C ASP A 83 -7.11 -5.03 -13.35
N THR A 84 -7.39 -4.56 -14.57
CA THR A 84 -6.40 -4.47 -15.65
C THR A 84 -5.31 -3.44 -15.37
N SER A 85 -5.67 -2.29 -14.80
CA SER A 85 -4.73 -1.23 -14.44
C SER A 85 -3.95 -1.58 -13.17
N ALA A 86 -4.60 -2.29 -12.22
CA ALA A 86 -3.94 -2.78 -11.01
C ALA A 86 -2.88 -3.84 -11.33
N GLN A 87 -3.13 -4.73 -12.30
CA GLN A 87 -2.13 -5.70 -12.77
C GLN A 87 -0.89 -5.00 -13.35
N ALA A 88 -1.06 -3.98 -14.18
CA ALA A 88 0.07 -3.20 -14.70
C ALA A 88 0.89 -2.57 -13.57
N ILE A 89 0.23 -2.03 -12.53
CA ILE A 89 0.93 -1.42 -11.39
C ILE A 89 1.72 -2.47 -10.60
N ILE A 90 1.16 -3.67 -10.37
CA ILE A 90 1.85 -4.76 -9.67
C ILE A 90 3.05 -5.28 -10.49
N GLU A 91 2.90 -5.35 -11.81
CA GLU A 91 3.95 -5.76 -12.74
C GLU A 91 5.07 -4.71 -12.83
N ILE A 92 4.74 -3.42 -12.67
CA ILE A 92 5.68 -2.28 -12.65
C ILE A 92 6.43 -2.19 -11.32
N PHE A 93 5.81 -2.51 -10.17
CA PHE A 93 6.44 -2.35 -8.86
C PHE A 93 7.62 -3.30 -8.59
N GLY A 94 7.79 -4.35 -9.40
CA GLY A 94 9.04 -5.13 -9.44
C GLY A 94 9.40 -5.89 -8.16
N THR A 95 10.66 -6.30 -8.08
CA THR A 95 11.21 -7.17 -7.02
C THR A 95 11.16 -6.48 -5.65
N PRO A 96 10.78 -7.17 -4.57
CA PRO A 96 10.80 -6.60 -3.22
C PRO A 96 12.19 -6.06 -2.87
N ILE A 97 12.25 -4.78 -2.53
CA ILE A 97 13.47 -4.05 -2.21
C ILE A 97 13.77 -4.23 -0.71
N THR A 98 14.98 -4.65 -0.37
CA THR A 98 15.41 -4.74 1.03
C THR A 98 15.58 -3.35 1.66
N ALA A 99 15.55 -3.25 2.99
CA ALA A 99 15.77 -1.97 3.68
C ALA A 99 17.11 -1.31 3.30
N ASN A 100 18.14 -2.12 3.02
CA ASN A 100 19.45 -1.63 2.59
C ASN A 100 19.39 -1.06 1.17
N GLU A 101 18.72 -1.74 0.24
CA GLU A 101 18.55 -1.26 -1.15
C GLU A 101 17.65 -0.03 -1.21
N LEU A 102 16.67 0.10 -0.33
CA LEU A 102 15.84 1.29 -0.21
C LEU A 102 16.70 2.52 0.13
N GLY A 103 17.66 2.39 1.07
CA GLY A 103 18.60 3.47 1.40
C GLY A 103 19.45 3.92 0.21
N TRP A 104 19.83 3.00 -0.69
CA TRP A 104 20.53 3.37 -1.93
C TRP A 104 19.64 4.16 -2.90
N ILE A 105 18.36 3.79 -3.01
CA ILE A 105 17.41 4.48 -3.89
C ILE A 105 17.09 5.88 -3.36
N GLU A 106 16.91 6.01 -2.04
CA GLU A 106 16.69 7.32 -1.39
C GLU A 106 17.89 8.24 -1.61
N ALA A 107 19.12 7.74 -1.46
CA ALA A 107 20.32 8.52 -1.75
C ALA A 107 20.41 8.95 -3.22
N ILE A 108 20.05 8.06 -4.16
CA ILE A 108 20.03 8.41 -5.60
C ILE A 108 19.02 9.54 -5.87
N ARG A 109 17.82 9.48 -5.27
CA ARG A 109 16.77 10.51 -5.41
C ARG A 109 17.20 11.85 -4.82
N GLU A 110 17.84 11.82 -3.65
CA GLU A 110 18.40 13.00 -3.02
C GLU A 110 19.47 13.65 -3.92
N PHE A 111 20.42 12.86 -4.44
CA PHE A 111 21.49 13.38 -5.29
C PHE A 111 21.03 13.77 -6.69
N SER A 112 19.89 13.27 -7.16
CA SER A 112 19.30 13.63 -8.45
C SER A 112 18.26 14.75 -8.36
N ASP A 113 17.97 15.29 -7.18
CA ASP A 113 16.85 16.23 -6.95
C ASP A 113 15.52 15.68 -7.49
N ASP A 114 15.23 14.41 -7.16
CA ASP A 114 14.08 13.63 -7.66
C ASP A 114 13.99 13.49 -9.20
N ALA A 115 15.04 13.85 -9.95
CA ALA A 115 15.11 13.56 -11.37
C ALA A 115 15.22 12.04 -11.62
N ASP A 116 14.92 11.60 -12.84
CA ASP A 116 15.04 10.21 -13.30
C ASP A 116 16.28 10.02 -14.21
N PRO A 117 17.51 9.99 -13.65
CA PRO A 117 18.72 9.86 -14.43
C PRO A 117 18.91 8.43 -14.94
N ARG A 118 19.15 8.30 -16.25
CA ARG A 118 19.55 7.02 -16.84
C ARG A 118 20.89 6.55 -16.25
N LEU A 119 21.01 5.25 -15.97
CA LEU A 119 22.26 4.64 -15.53
C LEU A 119 23.32 4.72 -16.65
N THR A 120 24.21 5.71 -16.57
CA THR A 120 25.29 5.91 -17.53
C THR A 120 26.49 5.00 -17.25
N THR A 121 27.39 4.86 -18.22
CA THR A 121 28.69 4.16 -18.03
C THR A 121 29.47 4.74 -16.85
N ARG A 122 29.46 6.07 -16.68
CA ARG A 122 30.12 6.75 -15.56
C ARG A 122 29.52 6.34 -14.22
N SER A 123 28.19 6.36 -14.10
CA SER A 123 27.48 5.96 -12.88
C SER A 123 27.73 4.48 -12.54
N ARG A 124 27.78 3.61 -13.56
CA ARG A 124 28.11 2.19 -13.38
C ARG A 124 29.53 1.98 -12.85
N THR A 125 30.51 2.73 -13.35
CA THR A 125 31.90 2.67 -12.84
C THR A 125 31.99 3.16 -11.39
N ALA A 126 31.29 4.24 -11.04
CA ALA A 126 31.25 4.74 -9.67
C ALA A 126 30.64 3.72 -8.71
N LEU A 127 29.52 3.09 -9.10
CA LEU A 127 28.90 2.03 -8.30
C LEU A 127 29.82 0.81 -8.11
N ARG A 128 30.54 0.38 -9.15
CA ARG A 128 31.54 -0.70 -9.02
C ARG A 128 32.63 -0.36 -8.00
N ALA A 129 33.15 0.87 -8.04
CA ALA A 129 34.16 1.32 -7.10
C ALA A 129 33.66 1.31 -5.64
N VAL A 130 32.39 1.65 -5.42
CA VAL A 130 31.75 1.65 -4.09
C VAL A 130 31.58 0.23 -3.53
N PHE A 131 31.23 -0.74 -4.38
CA PHE A 131 31.01 -2.13 -3.95
C PHE A 131 32.27 -3.01 -4.02
N GLY A 132 33.41 -2.47 -4.44
CA GLY A 132 34.69 -3.19 -4.48
C GLY A 132 34.75 -4.34 -5.48
N ALA A 133 34.00 -4.24 -6.59
CA ALA A 133 33.95 -5.25 -7.66
C ALA A 133 34.68 -4.81 -8.93
#